data_AF-A0A166TAZ2-F1
#
_entry.id   AF-A0A166TAZ2-F1
#
_cell.length_a   1.000
_cell.length_b   1.000
_cell.length_c   1.000
_cell.angle_alpha   90.00
_cell.angle_beta   90.00
_cell.angle_gamma   90.00
#
_symmetry.space_group_name_H-M   'P 1'
#
loop_
_entity.id
_entity.type
_entity.pdbx_description
1 polymer ?
#
loop_
_entity_poly.entity_id
_entity_poly.type
_entity_poly.pdbx_seq_one_letter_code
_entity_poly.pdbx_strand_id
1 'polypeptide(L)'
;MFRFPTQYPIDSPAVQFLVDSTHVAPIHPHVYSNGHICASILGTEWSPVLSVISVCVTLQSMLASCKKKERPQDNDRYVSNAPDNPKKTRFHYDDDTV
;
A
#
# COMPACT_ATOMS: atom_id res chain seq x y z
N MET A 1 3.16 -7.89 4.67
CA MET A 1 4.32 -8.58 4.09
C MET A 1 5.20 -7.59 3.35
N PHE A 2 6.52 -7.64 3.57
CA PHE A 2 7.52 -6.92 2.78
C PHE A 2 8.22 -7.91 1.84
N ARG A 3 8.35 -7.56 0.56
CA ARG A 3 9.13 -8.32 -0.44
C ARG A 3 10.16 -7.39 -1.05
N PHE A 4 11.44 -7.75 -0.92
CA PHE A 4 12.56 -6.91 -1.37
C PHE A 4 13.02 -7.34 -2.76
N PRO A 5 13.06 -6.43 -3.74
CA PRO A 5 13.72 -6.72 -5.02
C PRO A 5 15.24 -6.79 -4.83
N THR A 6 15.94 -7.42 -5.78
CA THR A 6 17.41 -7.50 -5.78
C THR A 6 18.08 -6.12 -5.80
N GLN A 7 17.39 -5.10 -6.34
CA GLN A 7 17.88 -3.72 -6.45
C GLN A 7 17.60 -2.87 -5.21
N TYR A 8 17.00 -3.42 -4.14
CA TYR A 8 16.79 -2.65 -2.91
C TYR A 8 18.14 -2.18 -2.32
N PRO A 9 18.29 -0.90 -1.90
CA PRO A 9 17.24 0.11 -1.69
C PRO A 9 16.97 1.05 -2.86
N ILE A 10 17.62 0.85 -4.02
CA ILE A 10 17.36 1.67 -5.23
C ILE A 10 15.89 1.54 -5.64
N ASP A 11 15.37 0.32 -5.65
CA ASP A 11 13.95 0.04 -5.87
C ASP A 11 13.20 -0.14 -4.55
N SER A 12 11.98 0.39 -4.47
CA SER A 12 11.10 0.22 -3.32
C SER A 12 10.78 -1.25 -3.03
N PRO A 13 10.58 -1.64 -1.76
CA PRO A 13 10.04 -2.95 -1.43
C PRO A 13 8.57 -3.02 -1.87
N ALA A 14 8.11 -4.21 -2.28
CA ALA A 14 6.68 -4.46 -2.45
C ALA A 14 6.06 -4.72 -1.06
N VAL A 15 5.08 -3.89 -0.69
CA VAL A 15 4.43 -3.94 0.63
C VAL A 15 2.93 -4.11 0.47
N GLN A 16 2.36 -5.05 1.22
CA GLN A 16 0.93 -5.30 1.29
C GLN A 16 0.54 -5.79 2.68
N PHE A 17 -0.71 -5.60 3.11
CA PHE A 17 -1.27 -6.30 4.25
C PHE A 17 -1.38 -7.80 3.94
N LEU A 18 -1.18 -8.63 4.95
CA LEU A 18 -1.41 -10.06 4.83
C LEU A 18 -2.93 -10.30 4.81
N VAL A 19 -3.40 -11.03 3.79
CA VAL A 19 -4.79 -11.44 3.66
C VAL A 19 -4.80 -12.94 3.41
N ASP A 20 -5.39 -13.68 4.34
CA ASP A 20 -5.49 -15.14 4.32
C ASP A 20 -6.73 -15.58 5.11
N SER A 21 -6.83 -16.85 5.50
CA SER A 21 -7.98 -17.36 6.27
C SER A 21 -8.13 -16.75 7.67
N THR A 22 -7.08 -16.15 8.23
CA THR A 22 -7.07 -15.61 9.60
C THR A 22 -6.84 -14.10 9.66
N HIS A 23 -6.35 -13.49 8.58
CA HIS A 23 -6.05 -12.07 8.49
C HIS A 23 -6.88 -11.38 7.40
N VAL A 24 -7.46 -10.24 7.74
CA VAL A 24 -8.18 -9.36 6.81
C VAL A 24 -7.49 -8.00 6.72
N ALA A 25 -7.45 -7.44 5.51
CA ALA A 25 -6.90 -6.10 5.30
C ALA A 25 -7.74 -5.04 6.03
N PRO A 26 -7.12 -4.03 6.67
CA PRO A 26 -7.83 -2.89 7.25
C PRO A 26 -8.77 -2.24 6.24
N ILE A 27 -9.94 -1.77 6.71
CA ILE A 27 -10.89 -1.02 5.88
C ILE A 27 -10.37 0.42 5.78
N HIS A 28 -9.55 0.64 4.75
CA HIS A 28 -8.76 1.81 4.40
C HIS A 28 -9.18 2.54 3.10
N PRO A 29 -9.41 3.88 2.98
CA PRO A 29 -9.54 4.51 1.66
C PRO A 29 -8.36 4.23 0.72
N HIS A 30 -7.16 4.04 1.29
CA HIS A 30 -5.93 3.66 0.60
C HIS A 30 -5.55 2.16 0.70
N VAL A 31 -6.44 1.29 1.18
CA VAL A 31 -6.17 -0.15 1.38
C VAL A 31 -7.22 -1.04 0.71
N TYR A 32 -6.79 -1.75 -0.32
CA TYR A 32 -7.60 -2.72 -1.06
C TYR A 32 -7.84 -4.00 -0.26
N SER A 33 -8.94 -4.69 -0.56
CA SER A 33 -9.36 -5.91 0.14
C SER A 33 -8.40 -7.10 -0.04
N ASN A 34 -7.60 -7.13 -1.11
CA ASN A 34 -6.50 -8.08 -1.29
C ASN A 34 -5.21 -7.70 -0.51
N GLY A 35 -5.26 -6.62 0.27
CA GLY A 35 -4.15 -6.13 1.09
C GLY A 35 -3.22 -5.15 0.40
N HIS A 36 -3.44 -4.84 -0.88
CA HIS A 36 -2.63 -3.84 -1.57
C HIS A 36 -2.84 -2.43 -1.00
N ILE A 37 -1.79 -1.62 -1.07
CA ILE A 37 -1.73 -0.31 -0.44
C ILE A 37 -1.43 0.74 -1.50
N CYS A 38 -2.30 1.75 -1.61
CA CYS A 38 -2.06 2.92 -2.43
C CYS A 38 -1.35 4.00 -1.59
N ALA A 39 -0.02 3.96 -1.52
CA ALA A 39 0.76 4.98 -0.83
C ALA A 39 1.95 5.41 -1.68
N SER A 40 2.13 6.72 -1.84
CA SER A 40 3.16 7.31 -2.70
C SER A 40 4.58 6.93 -2.26
N ILE A 41 4.81 6.78 -0.95
CA ILE A 41 6.08 6.32 -0.35
C ILE A 41 6.54 4.94 -0.86
N LEU A 42 5.61 4.12 -1.38
CA LEU A 42 5.90 2.79 -1.95
C LEU A 42 6.12 2.83 -3.47
N GLY A 43 5.83 3.97 -4.11
CA GLY A 43 5.92 4.19 -5.55
C GLY A 43 6.77 5.39 -5.90
N THR A 44 6.14 6.49 -6.30
CA THR A 44 6.81 7.67 -6.87
C THR A 44 7.66 8.44 -5.85
N GLU A 45 7.28 8.43 -4.58
CA GLU A 45 7.97 9.14 -3.50
C GLU A 45 8.97 8.23 -2.75
N TRP A 46 9.21 7.02 -3.25
CA TRP A 46 10.27 6.17 -2.70
C TRP A 46 11.64 6.81 -2.99
N SER A 47 12.48 6.85 -1.96
CA SER A 47 13.89 7.22 -2.08
C SER A 47 14.75 6.19 -1.33
N PRO A 48 15.96 5.85 -1.82
CA PRO A 48 16.86 4.91 -1.16
C PRO A 48 17.28 5.32 0.26
N VAL A 49 17.03 6.58 0.65
CA VAL A 49 17.24 7.08 2.02
C VAL A 49 16.15 6.59 3.00
N LEU A 50 15.00 6.14 2.48
CA LEU A 50 13.91 5.63 3.30
C LEU A 50 14.23 4.23 3.80
N SER A 51 13.76 3.93 5.01
CA SER A 51 13.93 2.63 5.66
C SER A 51 12.60 1.87 5.75
N VAL A 52 12.70 0.57 6.04
CA VAL A 52 11.52 -0.26 6.38
C VAL A 52 10.77 0.34 7.57
N ILE A 53 11.48 0.90 8.55
CA ILE A 53 10.88 1.52 9.73
C ILE A 53 10.08 2.76 9.33
N SER A 54 10.64 3.64 8.48
CA SER A 54 9.89 4.82 8.03
C SER A 54 8.64 4.42 7.25
N VAL A 55 8.69 3.37 6.44
CA VAL A 55 7.48 2.83 5.76
C VAL A 55 6.44 2.38 6.79
N CYS A 56 6.83 1.59 7.80
CA CYS A 56 5.89 1.14 8.84
C CYS A 56 5.26 2.31 9.60
N VAL A 57 6.05 3.33 9.98
CA VAL A 57 5.57 4.53 10.67
C VAL A 57 4.60 5.31 9.78
N THR A 58 4.89 5.47 8.50
CA THR A 58 3.97 6.13 7.55
C THR A 58 2.65 5.37 7.43
N LEU A 59 2.69 4.03 7.31
CA LEU A 59 1.47 3.22 7.25
C LEU A 59 0.67 3.28 8.56
N GLN A 60 1.34 3.30 9.71
CA GLN A 60 0.68 3.45 11.01
C GLN A 60 -0.01 4.80 11.12
N SER A 61 0.68 5.89 10.74
CA SER A 61 0.12 7.24 10.73
C SER A 61 -1.05 7.38 9.76
N MET A 62 -0.93 6.79 8.56
CA MET A 62 -2.01 6.72 7.57
C MET A 62 -3.26 6.05 8.14
N LEU A 63 -3.12 4.89 8.79
CA LEU A 63 -4.25 4.22 9.42
C LEU A 63 -4.83 5.01 10.61
N ALA A 64 -3.98 5.71 11.38
CA ALA A 64 -4.40 6.46 12.56
C ALA A 64 -5.12 7.78 12.22
N SER A 65 -4.77 8.43 11.10
CA SER A 65 -5.39 9.70 10.66
C SER A 65 -6.75 9.52 9.97
N CYS A 66 -7.14 8.27 9.69
CA CYS A 66 -8.34 7.93 8.95
C CYS A 66 -9.63 8.31 9.70
N LYS A 67 -10.41 9.22 9.11
CA LYS A 67 -11.68 9.71 9.69
C LYS A 67 -12.88 8.81 9.38
N LYS A 68 -12.81 8.00 8.32
CA LYS A 68 -13.90 7.12 7.86
C LYS A 68 -13.35 5.77 7.41
N LYS A 69 -13.92 4.69 7.95
CA LYS A 69 -13.59 3.32 7.54
C LYS A 69 -14.36 2.97 6.27
N GLU A 70 -13.75 3.24 5.13
CA GLU A 70 -14.25 2.88 3.81
C GLU A 70 -13.15 2.23 2.96
N ARG A 71 -13.54 1.55 1.88
CA ARG A 71 -12.61 0.96 0.90
C ARG A 71 -12.32 1.97 -0.20
N PRO A 72 -11.23 1.79 -0.98
CA PRO A 72 -11.04 2.57 -2.21
C PRO A 72 -12.27 2.40 -3.13
N GLN A 73 -12.69 3.47 -3.80
CA GLN A 73 -13.90 3.48 -4.62
C GLN A 73 -13.87 2.40 -5.72
N ASP A 74 -12.69 2.08 -6.23
CA ASP A 74 -12.49 1.09 -7.28
C ASP A 74 -12.05 -0.29 -6.77
N ASN A 75 -12.25 -0.58 -5.48
CA ASN A 75 -11.79 -1.82 -4.83
C ASN A 75 -12.13 -3.08 -5.62
N ASP A 76 -13.40 -3.29 -5.95
CA ASP A 76 -13.84 -4.56 -6.57
C ASP A 76 -13.31 -4.70 -8.00
N ARG A 77 -13.28 -3.59 -8.75
CA ARG A 77 -12.70 -3.53 -10.09
C ARG A 77 -11.21 -3.83 -10.07
N TYR A 78 -10.49 -3.24 -9.12
CA TYR A 78 -9.06 -3.41 -8.95
C TYR A 78 -8.71 -4.85 -8.59
N VAL A 79 -9.33 -5.37 -7.53
CA VAL A 79 -9.02 -6.68 -6.96
C VAL A 79 -9.28 -7.81 -7.95
N SER A 80 -10.30 -7.68 -8.79
CA SER A 80 -10.60 -8.65 -9.86
C SER A 80 -9.46 -8.81 -10.88
N ASN A 81 -8.64 -7.78 -11.09
CA ASN A 81 -7.56 -7.77 -12.07
C ASN A 81 -6.16 -7.57 -11.43
N ALA A 82 -6.08 -7.58 -10.10
CA ALA A 82 -4.86 -7.22 -9.40
C ALA A 82 -3.79 -8.32 -9.57
N PRO A 83 -2.56 -7.97 -10.00
CA PRO A 83 -1.45 -8.92 -10.00
C PRO A 83 -1.07 -9.29 -8.56
N ASP A 84 -0.44 -10.45 -8.35
CA ASP A 84 0.06 -10.83 -7.02
C ASP A 84 1.07 -9.81 -6.44
N ASN A 85 1.90 -9.21 -7.31
CA ASN A 85 2.86 -8.18 -6.89
C ASN A 85 2.24 -6.78 -7.08
N PRO A 86 2.01 -6.01 -5.99
CA PRO A 86 1.41 -4.67 -6.08
C PRO A 86 2.25 -3.69 -6.89
N LYS A 87 3.57 -3.89 -7.02
CA LYS A 87 4.43 -3.03 -7.85
C LYS A 87 4.14 -3.14 -9.35
N LYS A 88 3.43 -4.18 -9.80
CA LYS A 88 2.97 -4.30 -11.19
C LYS A 88 1.71 -3.48 -11.47
N THR A 89 1.08 -2.94 -10.43
CA THR A 89 -0.01 -1.98 -10.57
C THR A 89 0.53 -0.57 -10.70
N ARG A 90 0.01 0.18 -11.67
CA ARG A 90 0.19 1.62 -11.72
C ARG A 90 -0.90 2.30 -10.91
N PHE A 91 -0.61 2.60 -9.65
CA PHE A 91 -1.52 3.37 -8.81
C PHE A 91 -1.58 4.83 -9.28
N HIS A 92 -2.77 5.42 -9.22
CA HIS A 92 -2.95 6.86 -9.26
C HIS A 92 -3.04 7.33 -7.82
N TYR A 93 -2.11 8.18 -7.41
CA TYR A 93 -2.13 8.78 -6.08
C TYR A 93 -2.94 10.06 -6.19
N ASP A 94 -4.18 10.02 -5.72
CA ASP A 94 -4.96 11.23 -5.53
C ASP A 94 -4.37 11.94 -4.30
N ASP A 95 -3.82 13.14 -4.49
CA ASP A 95 -3.31 13.96 -3.39
C ASP A 95 -4.51 14.44 -2.58
N ASP A 96 -4.76 13.78 -1.44
CA ASP A 96 -5.72 14.25 -0.45
C ASP A 96 -5.19 15.58 0.09
N THR A 97 -5.51 16.67 -0.60
CA THR A 97 -5.29 18.03 -0.11
C THR A 97 -6.20 18.20 1.09
N VAL A 98 -5.67 17.87 2.27
CA VAL A 98 -6.27 18.16 3.58
C VAL A 98 -6.07 19.60 3.97
#